data_AF-A0ABC8UV04-F1
#
_entry.id   AF-A0ABC8UV04-F1
#
_cell.length_a   1.000
_cell.length_b   1.000
_cell.length_c   1.000
_cell.angle_alpha   90.00
_cell.angle_beta   90.00
_cell.angle_gamma   90.00
#
_symmetry.space_group_name_H-M   'P 1'
#
loop_
_entity.id
_entity.type
_entity.pdbx_description
1 polymer ?
#
loop_
_entity_poly.entity_id
_entity_poly.type
_entity_poly.pdbx_seq_one_letter_code
_entity_poly.pdbx_strand_id
1 'polypeptide(L)'
;AYGIERMNREVSDWMRGLSEIDSCPQIPFIATRGYDSVVWNRLYSKDISNLEDYQIDQIQAILEETLGAVGAKAMVVGHTPQTTGVNCKYSCSIWRIDVGMSSGVLDSRPEVLEIRDNKARVIRSKRDTFSELQEISCRIVQVKFDSSQD
;
A
#
# COMPACT_ATOMS: atom_id res chain seq x y z
N ALA A 1 -9.46 16.24 12.89
CA ALA A 1 -8.29 16.02 12.02
C ALA A 1 -8.76 15.48 10.67
N TYR A 2 -8.01 15.72 9.59
CA TYR A 2 -8.29 15.10 8.28
C TYR A 2 -7.83 13.63 8.34
N GLY A 3 -8.78 12.69 8.23
CA GLY A 3 -8.55 11.25 8.42
C GLY A 3 -8.87 10.42 7.17
N ILE A 4 -8.55 9.12 7.22
CA ILE A 4 -8.74 8.19 6.09
C ILE A 4 -10.20 8.13 5.65
N GLU A 5 -11.15 8.17 6.59
CA GLU A 5 -12.58 8.09 6.31
C GLU A 5 -13.08 9.29 5.50
N ARG A 6 -12.57 10.48 5.83
CA ARG A 6 -12.89 11.71 5.10
C ARG A 6 -12.29 11.68 3.69
N MET A 7 -11.03 11.27 3.58
CA MET A 7 -10.35 11.13 2.30
C MET A 7 -11.10 10.14 1.37
N ASN A 8 -11.51 8.98 1.90
CA ASN A 8 -12.29 8.00 1.15
C ASN A 8 -13.61 8.59 0.64
N ARG A 9 -14.31 9.34 1.50
CA ARG A 9 -15.56 10.01 1.13
C ARG A 9 -15.35 11.01 -0.01
N GLU A 10 -14.39 11.91 0.14
CA GLU A 10 -14.08 12.93 -0.87
C GLU A 10 -13.70 12.30 -2.23
N VAL A 11 -12.91 11.22 -2.22
CA VAL A 11 -12.58 10.47 -3.46
C VAL A 11 -13.80 9.78 -4.04
N SER A 12 -14.64 9.17 -3.21
CA SER A 12 -15.83 8.46 -3.64
C SER A 12 -16.85 9.42 -4.27
N ASP A 13 -17.10 10.56 -3.64
CA ASP A 13 -18.01 11.60 -4.14
C ASP A 13 -17.49 12.19 -5.46
N TRP A 14 -16.17 12.44 -5.54
CA TRP A 14 -15.52 12.88 -6.78
C TRP A 14 -15.65 11.86 -7.91
N MET A 15 -15.41 10.57 -7.65
CA MET A 15 -15.55 9.50 -8.64
C MET A 15 -17.00 9.32 -9.12
N ARG A 16 -17.99 9.55 -8.25
CA ARG A 16 -19.42 9.49 -8.60
C ARG A 16 -19.93 10.76 -9.28
N GLY A 17 -19.12 11.82 -9.34
CA GLY A 17 -19.56 13.12 -9.85
C GLY A 17 -20.58 13.82 -8.95
N LEU A 18 -20.63 13.47 -7.66
CA LEU A 18 -21.57 14.02 -6.68
C LEU A 18 -21.07 15.36 -6.07
N SER A 19 -20.04 15.96 -6.63
CA SER A 19 -19.58 17.28 -6.18
C SER A 19 -20.68 18.31 -6.42
N GLU A 20 -20.93 19.17 -5.42
CA GLU A 20 -21.97 20.19 -5.44
C GLU A 20 -22.04 20.91 -6.80
N ILE A 21 -23.26 20.93 -7.35
CA ILE A 21 -23.64 21.28 -8.73
C ILE A 21 -23.10 22.65 -9.20
N ASP A 22 -22.73 23.54 -8.28
CA ASP A 22 -22.24 24.89 -8.56
C ASP A 22 -20.72 25.08 -8.44
N SER A 23 -19.96 24.02 -8.13
CA SER A 23 -18.50 24.08 -8.07
C SER A 23 -17.89 22.87 -8.78
N CYS A 24 -17.02 23.14 -9.77
CA CYS A 24 -16.26 22.12 -10.48
C CYS A 24 -15.70 21.08 -9.48
N PRO A 25 -15.87 19.77 -9.73
CA PRO A 25 -15.47 18.73 -8.79
C PRO A 25 -14.02 18.96 -8.34
N GLN A 26 -13.85 19.32 -7.06
CA GLN A 26 -12.53 19.54 -6.51
C GLN A 26 -11.82 18.19 -6.43
N ILE A 27 -10.79 18.03 -7.26
CA ILE A 27 -9.99 16.79 -7.28
C ILE A 27 -9.36 16.63 -5.88
N PRO A 28 -9.55 15.48 -5.21
CA PRO A 28 -9.01 15.23 -3.88
C PRO A 28 -7.48 15.08 -3.94
N PHE A 29 -6.78 16.21 -3.90
CA PHE A 29 -5.36 16.29 -4.24
C PHE A 29 -4.50 15.35 -3.38
N ILE A 30 -4.73 15.33 -2.07
CA ILE A 30 -4.01 14.47 -1.11
C ILE A 30 -4.11 12.98 -1.48
N ALA A 31 -5.24 12.56 -2.06
CA ALA A 31 -5.44 11.17 -2.45
C ALA A 31 -4.91 10.86 -3.86
N THR A 32 -5.17 11.74 -4.84
CA THR A 32 -5.09 11.38 -6.27
C THR A 32 -4.10 12.18 -7.11
N ARG A 33 -3.50 13.27 -6.59
CA ARG A 33 -2.61 14.14 -7.37
C ARG A 33 -1.34 14.55 -6.63
N GLY A 34 -0.25 14.61 -7.39
CA GLY A 34 1.06 14.99 -6.89
C GLY A 34 1.84 13.78 -6.38
N TYR A 35 3.16 13.92 -6.37
CA TYR A 35 4.09 12.82 -6.06
C TYR A 35 3.89 12.26 -4.64
N ASP A 36 3.47 13.11 -3.70
CA ASP A 36 3.28 12.73 -2.30
C ASP A 36 1.85 12.24 -1.99
N SER A 37 0.96 12.21 -2.97
CA SER A 37 -0.41 11.71 -2.77
C SER A 37 -0.46 10.21 -2.52
N VAL A 38 -1.51 9.75 -1.84
CA VAL A 38 -1.67 8.33 -1.47
C VAL A 38 -1.52 7.38 -2.66
N VAL A 39 -2.05 7.74 -3.83
CA VAL A 39 -1.99 6.89 -5.04
C VAL A 39 -0.62 6.88 -5.71
N TRP A 40 0.15 7.97 -5.62
CA TRP A 40 1.40 8.12 -6.38
C TRP A 40 2.68 8.03 -5.53
N ASN A 41 2.54 8.08 -4.20
CA ASN A 41 3.67 8.04 -3.29
C ASN A 41 4.40 6.69 -3.39
N ARG A 42 5.74 6.77 -3.53
CA ARG A 42 6.62 5.60 -3.65
C ARG A 42 7.57 5.42 -2.47
N LEU A 43 7.49 6.26 -1.44
CA LEU A 43 8.40 6.31 -0.29
C LEU A 43 8.66 4.91 0.28
N TYR A 44 7.57 4.20 0.53
CA TYR A 44 7.56 2.89 1.17
C TYR A 44 7.95 1.72 0.29
N SER A 45 8.01 1.93 -1.03
CA SER A 45 8.30 0.88 -2.00
C SER A 45 9.67 1.04 -2.66
N LYS A 46 10.46 2.05 -2.24
CA LYS A 46 11.83 2.27 -2.71
C LYS A 46 12.71 1.06 -2.41
N ASP A 47 13.65 0.81 -3.32
CA ASP A 47 14.70 -0.17 -3.07
C ASP A 47 15.69 0.39 -2.04
N ILE A 48 15.84 -0.35 -0.94
CA ILE A 48 16.71 0.01 0.18
C ILE A 48 18.19 -0.06 -0.22
N SER A 49 18.53 -0.86 -1.24
CA SER A 49 19.91 -0.96 -1.75
C SER A 49 20.50 0.39 -2.21
N ASN A 50 19.64 1.35 -2.56
CA ASN A 50 20.02 2.68 -3.03
C ASN A 50 19.91 3.76 -1.95
N LEU A 51 19.64 3.39 -0.70
CA LEU A 51 19.42 4.32 0.41
C LEU A 51 20.57 4.25 1.40
N GLU A 52 20.90 5.42 1.95
CA GLU A 52 21.80 5.52 3.11
C GLU A 52 21.06 5.17 4.41
N ASP A 53 21.78 4.71 5.42
CA ASP A 53 21.20 4.25 6.70
C ASP A 53 20.24 5.28 7.32
N TYR A 54 20.60 6.56 7.31
CA TYR A 54 19.74 7.62 7.86
C TYR A 54 18.39 7.74 7.12
N GLN A 55 18.34 7.43 5.82
CA GLN A 55 17.11 7.47 5.04
C GLN A 55 16.22 6.28 5.37
N ILE A 56 16.83 5.12 5.62
CA ILE A 56 16.14 3.90 6.04
C ILE A 56 15.46 4.14 7.38
N ASP A 57 16.18 4.73 8.34
CA ASP A 57 15.68 5.08 9.67
C ASP A 57 14.53 6.10 9.61
N GLN A 58 14.67 7.13 8.76
CA GLN A 58 13.58 8.11 8.56
C GLN A 58 12.32 7.46 8.01
N ILE A 59 12.44 6.59 7.00
CA ILE A 59 11.28 5.89 6.43
C ILE A 59 10.63 4.99 7.48
N GLN A 60 11.44 4.30 8.29
CA GLN A 60 10.93 3.48 9.39
C GLN A 60 10.17 4.31 10.42
N ALA A 61 10.72 5.45 10.85
CA ALA A 61 10.08 6.32 11.83
C ALA A 61 8.72 6.85 11.33
N ILE A 62 8.65 7.28 10.07
CA ILE A 62 7.40 7.73 9.44
C ILE A 62 6.39 6.58 9.36
N LEU A 63 6.84 5.37 9.02
CA LEU A 63 5.98 4.18 8.97
C LEU A 63 5.40 3.87 10.35
N GLU A 64 6.22 3.87 11.40
CA GLU A 64 5.80 3.59 12.78
C GLU A 64 4.81 4.65 13.29
N GLU A 65 5.09 5.94 13.04
CA GLU A 65 4.17 7.02 13.36
C GLU A 65 2.83 6.85 12.64
N THR A 66 2.88 6.54 11.34
CA THR A 66 1.68 6.33 10.52
C THR A 66 0.85 5.15 11.05
N LEU A 67 1.48 4.01 11.33
CA LEU A 67 0.81 2.82 11.87
C LEU A 67 0.20 3.10 13.24
N GLY A 68 0.91 3.84 14.10
CA GLY A 68 0.41 4.29 15.40
C GLY A 68 -0.81 5.19 15.27
N ALA A 69 -0.77 6.16 14.35
CA ALA A 69 -1.87 7.09 14.11
C ALA A 69 -3.15 6.41 13.64
N VAL A 70 -3.04 5.32 12.88
CA VAL A 70 -4.20 4.55 12.35
C VAL A 70 -4.55 3.31 13.19
N GLY A 71 -3.76 2.98 14.22
CA GLY A 71 -3.96 1.78 15.05
C GLY A 71 -3.75 0.46 14.30
N ALA A 72 -2.89 0.45 13.28
CA ALA A 72 -2.54 -0.73 12.48
C ALA A 72 -1.23 -1.37 12.94
N LYS A 73 -1.02 -2.64 12.59
CA LYS A 73 0.26 -3.35 12.84
C LYS A 73 1.18 -3.39 11.63
N ALA A 74 0.60 -3.34 10.44
CA ALA A 74 1.36 -3.38 9.20
C ALA A 74 0.61 -2.66 8.08
N MET A 75 1.37 -2.16 7.11
CA MET A 75 0.87 -1.56 5.88
C MET A 75 1.07 -2.52 4.70
N VAL A 76 0.13 -2.54 3.76
CA VAL A 76 0.26 -3.29 2.49
C VAL A 76 0.25 -2.27 1.36
N VAL A 77 1.29 -2.27 0.52
CA VAL A 77 1.48 -1.30 -0.56
C VAL A 77 1.75 -1.97 -1.90
N GLY A 78 1.26 -1.34 -2.97
CA GLY A 78 1.53 -1.72 -4.36
C GLY A 78 2.19 -0.59 -5.14
N HIS A 79 1.74 -0.38 -6.39
CA HIS A 79 2.11 0.72 -7.31
C HIS A 79 3.55 0.75 -7.83
N THR A 80 4.52 0.28 -7.03
CA THR A 80 5.93 0.19 -7.41
C THR A 80 6.32 -1.28 -7.49
N PRO A 81 6.56 -1.81 -8.71
CA PRO A 81 6.94 -3.20 -8.91
C PRO A 81 8.18 -3.60 -8.11
N GLN A 82 8.12 -4.77 -7.49
CA GLN A 82 9.18 -5.40 -6.72
C GLN A 82 9.80 -6.53 -7.55
N THR A 83 11.03 -6.34 -8.00
CA THR A 83 11.73 -7.29 -8.89
C THR A 83 12.05 -8.64 -8.24
N THR A 84 12.01 -8.71 -6.90
CA THR A 84 12.27 -9.92 -6.12
C THR A 84 10.99 -10.61 -5.63
N GLY A 85 9.83 -10.23 -6.16
CA GLY A 85 8.53 -10.72 -5.72
C GLY A 85 8.01 -10.00 -4.47
N VAL A 86 6.92 -10.53 -3.91
CA VAL A 86 6.31 -10.03 -2.67
C VAL A 86 7.30 -10.19 -1.54
N ASN A 87 7.46 -9.12 -0.77
CA ASN A 87 8.42 -9.10 0.33
C ASN A 87 7.95 -8.15 1.44
N CYS A 88 8.62 -8.21 2.59
CA CYS A 88 8.38 -7.31 3.70
C CYS A 88 9.66 -6.65 4.21
N LYS A 89 9.49 -5.47 4.82
CA LYS A 89 10.57 -4.65 5.41
C LYS A 89 10.17 -4.14 6.79
N TYR A 90 11.15 -3.62 7.54
CA TYR A 90 10.96 -3.06 8.88
C TYR A 90 10.24 -4.04 9.82
N SER A 91 10.81 -5.24 10.01
CA SER A 91 10.19 -6.33 10.80
C SER A 91 8.77 -6.70 10.32
N CYS A 92 8.53 -6.51 9.02
CA CYS A 92 7.26 -6.74 8.31
C CYS A 92 6.09 -5.92 8.84
N SER A 93 6.40 -4.73 9.36
CA SER A 93 5.49 -3.60 9.50
C SER A 93 5.06 -3.04 8.13
N ILE A 94 5.72 -3.43 7.04
CA ILE A 94 5.26 -3.16 5.67
C ILE A 94 5.43 -4.35 4.73
N TRP A 95 4.42 -4.56 3.89
CA TRP A 95 4.36 -5.56 2.83
C TRP A 95 4.25 -4.89 1.46
N ARG A 96 5.19 -5.21 0.56
CA ARG A 96 5.24 -4.66 -0.80
C ARG A 96 4.80 -5.76 -1.75
N ILE A 97 3.61 -5.61 -2.33
CA ILE A 97 2.90 -6.72 -3.01
C ILE A 97 2.82 -6.59 -4.54
N ASP A 98 3.20 -5.45 -5.09
CA ASP A 98 3.21 -5.26 -6.54
C ASP A 98 4.41 -5.96 -7.15
N VAL A 99 4.20 -7.07 -7.84
CA VAL A 99 5.26 -7.82 -8.54
C VAL A 99 5.42 -7.41 -10.01
N GLY A 100 4.62 -6.47 -10.52
CA GLY A 100 4.64 -6.12 -11.94
C GLY A 100 4.10 -7.22 -12.85
N MET A 101 2.92 -7.77 -12.52
CA MET A 101 2.27 -8.87 -13.28
C MET A 101 1.93 -8.53 -14.73
N SER A 102 1.80 -7.25 -15.07
CA SER A 102 1.49 -6.83 -16.44
C SER A 102 2.68 -7.11 -17.37
N SER A 103 2.40 -7.62 -18.57
CA SER A 103 3.39 -7.85 -19.63
C SER A 103 4.07 -6.56 -20.10
N GLY A 104 3.44 -5.41 -19.89
CA GLY A 104 4.03 -4.09 -20.15
C GLY A 104 4.93 -3.55 -19.04
N VAL A 105 5.14 -4.32 -17.95
CA VAL A 105 5.89 -3.88 -16.77
C VAL A 105 7.06 -4.82 -16.49
N LEU A 106 6.80 -5.99 -15.88
CA LEU A 106 7.83 -7.00 -15.62
C LEU A 106 7.42 -8.40 -16.12
N ASP A 107 6.21 -8.57 -16.66
CA ASP A 107 5.62 -9.87 -17.06
C ASP A 107 5.80 -10.95 -15.99
N SER A 108 5.78 -10.53 -14.71
CA SER A 108 6.17 -11.36 -13.60
C SER A 108 5.05 -12.30 -13.19
N ARG A 109 5.44 -13.47 -12.65
CA ARG A 109 4.47 -14.45 -12.17
C ARG A 109 3.65 -13.87 -11.02
N PRO A 110 2.34 -14.14 -10.95
CA PRO A 110 1.53 -13.75 -9.82
C PRO A 110 2.02 -14.35 -8.50
N GLU A 111 2.06 -13.52 -7.47
CA GLU A 111 2.27 -13.90 -6.08
C GLU A 111 1.15 -13.30 -5.22
N VAL A 112 0.80 -13.96 -4.11
CA VAL A 112 -0.32 -13.57 -3.25
C VAL A 112 0.16 -13.39 -1.82
N LEU A 113 -0.22 -12.28 -1.19
CA LEU A 113 -0.14 -12.11 0.26
C LEU A 113 -1.41 -12.65 0.91
N GLU A 114 -1.31 -13.77 1.61
CA GLU A 114 -2.41 -14.30 2.43
C GLU A 114 -2.31 -13.73 3.84
N ILE A 115 -3.43 -13.19 4.34
CA ILE A 115 -3.56 -12.73 5.73
C ILE A 115 -4.71 -13.49 6.38
N ARG A 116 -4.39 -14.32 7.38
CA ARG A 116 -5.35 -15.15 8.10
C ARG A 116 -5.00 -15.22 9.58
N ASP A 117 -5.99 -15.05 10.46
CA ASP A 117 -5.84 -15.18 11.92
C ASP A 117 -4.70 -14.32 12.49
N ASN A 118 -4.58 -13.08 12.01
CA ASN A 118 -3.44 -12.20 12.28
C ASN A 118 -2.10 -12.88 11.96
N LYS A 119 -1.96 -13.54 10.82
CA LYS A 119 -0.70 -14.02 10.27
C LYS A 119 -0.66 -13.69 8.79
N ALA A 120 0.47 -13.15 8.33
CA ALA A 120 0.75 -12.90 6.93
C ALA A 120 1.71 -13.95 6.37
N ARG A 121 1.50 -14.42 5.13
CA ARG A 121 2.48 -15.23 4.38
C ARG A 121 2.35 -15.02 2.87
N VAL A 122 3.44 -15.25 2.15
CA VAL A 122 3.47 -15.19 0.68
C VAL A 122 3.17 -16.58 0.08
N ILE A 123 2.25 -16.62 -0.87
CA ILE A 123 1.92 -17.79 -1.69
C ILE A 123 2.42 -17.51 -3.11
N ARG A 124 3.30 -18.38 -3.60
CA ARG A 124 3.87 -18.34 -4.95
C ARG A 124 3.90 -19.73 -5.58
N SER A 125 4.08 -19.80 -6.90
CA SER A 125 4.14 -21.07 -7.63
C SER A 125 5.31 -21.94 -7.14
N LYS A 126 5.07 -23.23 -6.90
CA LYS A 126 6.07 -24.21 -6.40
C LYS A 126 7.29 -24.45 -7.30
N ARG A 127 7.33 -23.87 -8.51
CA ARG A 127 8.49 -23.95 -9.39
C ARG A 127 9.64 -23.03 -8.95
N ASP A 128 9.40 -22.17 -7.97
CA ASP A 128 10.38 -21.23 -7.43
C ASP A 128 10.91 -21.76 -6.08
N THR A 129 12.10 -22.36 -6.09
CA THR A 129 12.78 -22.90 -4.90
C THR A 129 13.41 -21.78 -4.07
N PHE A 130 12.62 -20.96 -3.39
CA PHE A 130 13.07 -20.18 -2.22
C PHE A 130 11.86 -19.89 -1.32
N SER A 131 11.67 -20.74 -0.31
CA SER A 131 10.60 -20.58 0.69
C SER A 131 11.20 -20.15 2.03
N GLU A 132 11.33 -18.84 2.24
CA GLU A 132 11.28 -18.29 3.60
C GLU A 132 9.81 -18.00 3.92
N LEU A 133 9.22 -18.86 4.76
CA LEU A 133 7.92 -18.61 5.37
C LEU A 133 8.12 -17.64 6.53
N GLN A 134 7.74 -16.38 6.34
CA GLN A 134 7.78 -15.38 7.41
C GLN A 134 6.34 -15.14 7.91
N GLU A 135 5.95 -15.84 8.97
CA GLU A 135 4.65 -15.65 9.65
C GLU A 135 4.73 -14.47 10.63
N ILE A 136 4.00 -13.38 10.37
CA ILE A 136 4.00 -12.19 11.26
C ILE A 136 2.58 -11.68 11.51
N SER A 137 2.35 -11.18 12.73
CA SER A 137 1.05 -10.69 13.17
C SER A 137 0.69 -9.32 12.62
N CYS A 138 -0.33 -9.24 11.77
CA CYS A 138 -0.79 -7.98 11.19
C CYS A 138 -2.26 -7.68 11.55
N ARG A 139 -2.60 -6.39 11.53
CA ARG A 139 -3.97 -5.85 11.61
C ARG A 139 -4.09 -4.87 10.45
N ILE A 140 -4.99 -5.16 9.53
CA ILE A 140 -5.15 -4.37 8.29
C ILE A 140 -6.09 -3.20 8.58
N VAL A 141 -5.65 -2.00 8.22
CA VAL A 141 -6.52 -0.84 8.04
C VAL A 141 -6.51 -0.53 6.55
N GLN A 142 -7.66 -0.71 5.89
CA GLN A 142 -7.77 -0.59 4.44
C GLN A 142 -8.52 0.69 4.08
N VAL A 143 -7.98 1.42 3.10
CA VAL A 143 -8.72 2.42 2.31
C VAL A 143 -9.73 1.65 1.46
N LYS A 144 -10.98 1.56 1.91
CA LYS A 144 -12.08 0.96 1.15
C LYS A 144 -12.79 2.03 0.34
N PHE A 145 -12.79 1.86 -0.98
CA PHE A 145 -13.71 2.56 -1.87
C PHE A 145 -14.99 1.74 -1.93
N ASP A 146 -15.92 1.99 -1.02
CA ASP A 146 -17.19 1.27 -0.99
C ASP A 146 -18.07 1.79 -2.14
N SER A 147 -18.37 0.95 -3.12
CA SER A 147 -19.29 1.26 -4.23
C SER A 147 -20.73 0.84 -3.93
N SER A 148 -21.04 0.43 -2.70
CA SER A 148 -22.39 -0.01 -2.34
C SER A 148 -23.05 0.96 -1.35
N GLN A 149 -24.06 1.68 -1.84
CA GLN A 149 -25.37 1.86 -1.20
C GLN A 149 -26.36 2.24 -2.31
N ASP A 150 -27.52 1.59 -2.28
CA ASP A 150 -28.66 1.75 -3.17
C ASP A 150 -29.17 3.20 -3.27
#